data_AF-A0A9D8ZMW9-F1
#
_entry.id   AF-A0A9D8ZMW9-F1
#
_cell.length_a   1.000
_cell.length_b   1.000
_cell.length_c   1.000
_cell.angle_alpha   90.00
_cell.angle_beta   90.00
_cell.angle_gamma   90.00
#
_symmetry.space_group_name_H-M   'P 1'
#
loop_
_entity.id
_entity.type
_entity.pdbx_description
1 polymer ?
#
loop_
_entity_poly.entity_id
_entity_poly.type
_entity_poly.pdbx_seq_one_letter_code
_entity_poly.pdbx_strand_id
1 'polypeptide(L)'
;MDGALIFILVIAAAALALHIYGVRSENSRLRATRMDFFKWVAAIFIIQFMIGFVFGAYSGYVVNIASLLFAMAVAYPFAQVLVRRCRDAGWTKGAAYACAVPYLGTFISLVLLFKGSEPGPLRPDLNPET
;
A
#
# COMPACT_ATOMS: atom_id res chain seq x y z
N MET A 1 -29.19 -8.33 -4.39
CA MET A 1 -27.92 -7.68 -4.01
C MET A 1 -27.98 -6.28 -4.55
N ASP A 2 -27.92 -5.26 -3.68
CA ASP A 2 -28.20 -3.88 -4.08
C ASP A 2 -27.09 -3.32 -4.98
N GLY A 3 -27.44 -2.47 -5.95
CA GLY A 3 -26.48 -1.92 -6.93
C GLY A 3 -25.29 -1.18 -6.30
N ALA A 4 -25.50 -0.53 -5.15
CA ALA A 4 -24.44 0.13 -4.39
C ALA A 4 -23.42 -0.86 -3.80
N LEU A 5 -23.89 -2.02 -3.34
CA LEU A 5 -23.01 -3.07 -2.81
C LEU A 5 -22.14 -3.67 -3.93
N ILE A 6 -22.73 -3.91 -5.10
CA ILE A 6 -21.99 -4.38 -6.28
C ILE A 6 -20.90 -3.38 -6.64
N PHE A 7 -21.23 -2.09 -6.70
CA PHE A 7 -20.27 -1.04 -7.03
C PHE A 7 -19.09 -0.98 -6.05
N ILE A 8 -19.36 -1.04 -4.74
CA ILE A 8 -18.32 -1.06 -3.70
C ILE A 8 -17.39 -2.27 -3.87
N LEU A 9 -17.97 -3.46 -4.11
CA LEU A 9 -17.20 -4.69 -4.30
C LEU A 9 -16.30 -4.62 -5.54
N VAL A 10 -16.80 -4.04 -6.63
CA VAL A 10 -16.02 -3.85 -7.87
C VAL A 10 -14.81 -2.94 -7.62
N ILE A 11 -14.98 -1.81 -6.94
CA ILE A 11 -13.85 -0.91 -6.65
C ILE A 11 -12.86 -1.56 -5.67
N ALA A 12 -13.34 -2.25 -4.63
CA ALA A 12 -12.48 -2.96 -3.70
C ALA A 12 -11.66 -4.05 -4.42
N ALA A 13 -12.28 -4.81 -5.32
CA ALA A 13 -11.59 -5.81 -6.14
C ALA A 13 -10.57 -5.18 -7.09
N ALA A 14 -10.89 -4.04 -7.69
CA ALA A 14 -9.96 -3.29 -8.54
C ALA A 14 -8.74 -2.78 -7.74
N ALA A 15 -8.96 -2.22 -6.55
CA ALA A 15 -7.87 -1.77 -5.68
C ALA A 15 -6.97 -2.94 -5.25
N LEU A 16 -7.56 -4.09 -4.91
CA LEU A 16 -6.82 -5.31 -4.60
C LEU A 16 -5.99 -5.79 -5.81
N ALA A 17 -6.58 -5.82 -7.00
CA ALA A 17 -5.89 -6.21 -8.23
C ALA A 17 -4.71 -5.27 -8.53
N LEU A 18 -4.90 -3.95 -8.35
CA LEU A 18 -3.85 -2.95 -8.52
C LEU A 18 -2.71 -3.13 -7.51
N HIS A 19 -3.02 -3.45 -6.26
CA HIS A 19 -2.01 -3.75 -5.24
C HIS A 19 -1.20 -4.99 -5.63
N ILE A 20 -1.87 -6.10 -5.94
CA ILE A 20 -1.22 -7.36 -6.36
C ILE A 20 -0.36 -7.13 -7.60
N TYR A 21 -0.90 -6.42 -8.59
CA TYR A 21 -0.18 -6.08 -9.81
C TYR A 21 1.06 -5.22 -9.53
N GLY A 22 0.94 -4.21 -8.66
CA GLY A 22 2.07 -3.37 -8.25
C GLY A 22 3.17 -4.15 -7.53
N VAL A 23 2.81 -5.11 -6.65
CA VAL A 23 3.79 -5.99 -6.01
C VAL A 23 4.51 -6.87 -7.04
N ARG A 24 3.75 -7.44 -7.99
CA ARG A 24 4.28 -8.32 -9.03
C ARG A 24 5.19 -7.59 -10.01
N SER A 25 4.80 -6.40 -10.44
CA SER A 25 5.50 -5.62 -11.48
C SER A 25 6.76 -4.94 -10.96
N GLU A 26 6.86 -4.69 -9.65
CA GLU A 26 7.99 -3.98 -9.05
C GLU A 26 9.25 -4.86 -8.98
N ASN A 27 10.04 -4.85 -10.04
CA ASN A 27 11.34 -5.53 -10.14
C ASN A 27 12.52 -4.56 -10.23
N SER A 28 12.31 -3.27 -9.90
CA SER A 28 13.40 -2.29 -10.03
C SER A 28 14.48 -2.50 -8.98
N ARG A 29 15.68 -1.97 -9.19
CA ARG A 29 16.76 -1.94 -8.18
C ARG A 29 16.63 -0.76 -7.21
N LEU A 30 15.53 0.00 -7.29
CA LEU A 30 15.29 1.16 -6.44
C LEU A 30 15.08 0.72 -4.99
N ARG A 31 15.60 1.54 -4.07
CA ARG A 31 15.37 1.40 -2.64
C ARG A 31 14.33 2.41 -2.16
N ALA A 32 13.59 2.02 -1.13
CA ALA A 32 12.73 2.93 -0.39
C ALA A 32 13.31 3.04 1.02
N THR A 33 13.94 4.18 1.31
CA THR A 33 14.47 4.42 2.65
C THR A 33 13.33 4.44 3.67
N ARG A 34 13.67 4.27 4.94
CA ARG A 34 12.70 4.40 6.04
C ARG A 34 11.92 5.73 5.96
N MET A 35 12.61 6.82 5.62
CA MET A 35 12.00 8.15 5.52
C MET A 35 11.05 8.25 4.33
N ASP A 36 11.39 7.67 3.18
CA ASP A 36 10.50 7.67 2.01
C ASP A 36 9.24 6.84 2.28
N PHE A 37 9.40 5.68 2.93
CA PHE A 37 8.27 4.87 3.34
C PHE A 37 7.37 5.58 4.36
N PHE A 38 7.97 6.27 5.34
CA PHE A 38 7.22 7.08 6.30
C PHE A 38 6.41 8.18 5.61
N LYS A 39 6.98 8.89 4.64
CA LYS A 39 6.25 9.91 3.86
C LYS A 39 5.02 9.33 3.17
N TRP A 40 5.14 8.14 2.57
CA TRP A 40 4.02 7.45 1.93
C TRP A 40 2.92 7.07 2.92
N VAL A 41 3.29 6.45 4.04
CA VAL A 41 2.34 6.07 5.09
C VAL A 41 1.66 7.32 5.66
N ALA A 42 2.42 8.35 6.01
CA ALA A 42 1.90 9.60 6.53
C ALA A 42 0.96 10.28 5.52
N ALA A 43 1.32 10.34 4.24
CA ALA A 43 0.47 10.92 3.20
C ALA A 43 -0.86 10.18 3.07
N ILE A 44 -0.86 8.85 3.10
CA ILE A 44 -2.09 8.05 3.06
C ILE A 44 -2.99 8.37 4.26
N PHE A 45 -2.43 8.39 5.48
CA PHE A 45 -3.21 8.72 6.68
C PHE A 45 -3.74 10.16 6.67
N ILE A 46 -2.92 11.13 6.29
CA ILE A 46 -3.31 12.54 6.22
C ILE A 46 -4.43 12.73 5.19
N ILE A 47 -4.28 12.20 3.97
CA ILE A 47 -5.31 12.34 2.93
C ILE A 47 -6.60 11.63 3.35
N GLN A 48 -6.51 10.43 3.92
CA GLN A 48 -7.69 9.71 4.39
C GLN A 48 -8.41 10.46 5.52
N PHE A 49 -7.66 11.08 6.44
CA PHE A 49 -8.22 11.97 7.45
C PHE A 49 -8.89 13.19 6.82
N MET A 50 -8.26 13.82 5.84
CA MET A 50 -8.83 14.97 5.12
C MET A 50 -10.10 14.60 4.34
N ILE A 51 -10.19 13.40 3.77
CA ILE A 51 -11.43 12.91 3.14
C ILE A 51 -12.55 12.85 4.19
N GLY A 52 -12.28 12.27 5.37
CA GLY A 52 -13.25 12.22 6.46
C GLY A 52 -13.64 13.60 6.99
N PHE A 53 -12.68 14.53 7.09
CA PHE A 53 -12.92 15.89 7.57
C PHE A 53 -13.74 16.72 6.58
N VAL A 54 -13.36 16.72 5.30
CA VAL A 54 -14.00 17.54 4.24
C VAL A 54 -15.37 16.97 3.87
N PHE A 55 -15.47 15.65 3.72
CA PHE A 55 -16.71 15.00 3.31
C PHE A 55 -17.59 14.55 4.48
N GLY A 56 -17.14 14.69 5.73
CA GLY A 56 -17.86 14.23 6.92
C GLY A 56 -19.18 14.95 7.18
N ALA A 57 -19.35 16.17 6.66
CA ALA A 57 -20.62 16.89 6.71
C ALA A 57 -21.65 16.41 5.66
N TYR A 58 -21.23 15.56 4.71
CA TYR A 58 -22.10 14.96 3.70
C TYR A 58 -22.60 13.58 4.16
N SER A 59 -23.36 12.88 3.31
CA SER A 59 -23.77 11.51 3.62
C SER A 59 -22.56 10.58 3.72
N GLY A 60 -22.62 9.60 4.63
CA GLY A 60 -21.56 8.59 4.77
C GLY A 60 -21.25 7.82 3.49
N TYR A 61 -22.21 7.77 2.55
CA TYR A 61 -22.01 7.20 1.22
C TYR A 61 -20.95 7.97 0.40
N VAL A 62 -20.93 9.30 0.46
CA VAL A 62 -19.95 10.13 -0.25
C VAL A 62 -18.54 9.91 0.30
N VAL A 63 -18.42 9.86 1.64
CA VAL A 63 -17.15 9.56 2.32
C VAL A 63 -16.60 8.19 1.90
N ASN A 64 -17.47 7.18 1.82
CA ASN A 64 -17.10 5.83 1.40
C ASN A 64 -16.61 5.78 -0.05
N ILE A 65 -17.32 6.42 -0.98
CA ILE A 65 -16.88 6.49 -2.38
C ILE A 65 -15.54 7.20 -2.50
N ALA A 66 -15.39 8.37 -1.86
CA ALA A 66 -14.14 9.14 -1.92
C ALA A 66 -12.96 8.32 -1.37
N SER A 67 -13.17 7.62 -0.26
CA SER A 67 -12.16 6.75 0.36
C SER A 67 -11.79 5.57 -0.55
N LEU A 68 -12.77 4.94 -1.21
CA LEU A 68 -12.54 3.83 -2.13
C LEU A 68 -11.77 4.27 -3.39
N LEU A 69 -12.13 5.43 -3.97
CA LEU A 69 -11.41 5.99 -5.12
C LEU A 69 -9.98 6.34 -4.76
N PHE A 70 -9.77 6.92 -3.57
CA PHE A 70 -8.43 7.20 -3.06
C PHE A 70 -7.62 5.92 -2.87
N ALA A 71 -8.19 4.89 -2.22
CA ALA A 71 -7.55 3.60 -2.03
C ALA A 71 -7.12 2.97 -3.38
N MET A 72 -7.98 3.05 -4.39
CA MET A 72 -7.68 2.57 -5.74
C MET A 72 -6.52 3.34 -6.37
N ALA A 73 -6.49 4.67 -6.23
CA ALA A 73 -5.43 5.52 -6.78
C ALA A 73 -4.05 5.24 -6.14
N VAL A 74 -4.01 4.94 -4.84
CA VAL A 74 -2.75 4.69 -4.12
C VAL A 74 -2.31 3.24 -4.12
N ALA A 75 -3.21 2.28 -4.40
CA ALA A 75 -2.91 0.84 -4.31
C ALA A 75 -1.66 0.43 -5.10
N TYR A 76 -1.58 0.83 -6.37
CA TYR A 76 -0.43 0.49 -7.22
C TYR A 76 0.89 1.14 -6.75
N PRO A 77 1.00 2.49 -6.63
CA PRO A 77 2.26 3.11 -6.25
C PRO A 77 2.70 2.76 -4.84
N PHE A 78 1.76 2.62 -3.89
CA PHE A 78 2.10 2.19 -2.52
C PHE A 78 2.62 0.76 -2.49
N ALA A 79 2.04 -0.16 -3.26
CA ALA A 79 2.54 -1.52 -3.40
C ALA A 79 4.00 -1.57 -3.89
N GLN A 80 4.36 -0.71 -4.86
CA GLN A 80 5.75 -0.63 -5.35
C GLN A 80 6.71 -0.15 -4.26
N VAL A 81 6.34 0.90 -3.52
CA VAL A 81 7.15 1.43 -2.40
C VAL A 81 7.30 0.37 -1.31
N LEU A 82 6.23 -0.35 -1.01
CA LEU A 82 6.23 -1.42 -0.02
C LEU A 82 7.17 -2.56 -0.41
N VAL A 83 7.18 -2.99 -1.67
CA VAL A 83 8.16 -3.99 -2.16
C VAL A 83 9.59 -3.50 -2.02
N ARG A 84 9.86 -2.25 -2.43
CA ARG A 84 11.18 -1.64 -2.27
C ARG A 84 11.59 -1.59 -0.80
N ARG A 85 10.64 -1.28 0.09
CA ARG A 85 10.89 -1.21 1.53
C ARG A 85 11.12 -2.57 2.17
N CYS A 86 10.33 -3.59 1.80
CA CYS A 86 10.54 -4.96 2.23
C CYS A 86 11.95 -5.41 1.88
N ARG A 87 12.37 -5.23 0.63
CA ARG A 87 13.72 -5.61 0.19
C ARG A 87 14.82 -4.83 0.91
N ASP A 88 14.62 -3.52 1.09
CA ASP A 88 15.56 -2.68 1.83
C ASP A 88 15.68 -3.11 3.31
N ALA A 89 14.62 -3.68 3.88
CA ALA A 89 14.60 -4.28 5.21
C ALA A 89 15.03 -5.77 5.23
N GLY A 90 15.49 -6.34 4.12
CA GLY A 90 15.88 -7.77 4.05
C GLY A 90 14.71 -8.76 4.05
N TRP A 91 13.51 -8.30 3.72
CA TRP A 91 12.29 -9.12 3.63
C TRP A 91 11.93 -9.43 2.18
N THR A 92 11.37 -10.62 1.97
CA THR A 92 10.89 -11.04 0.64
C THR A 92 9.68 -10.23 0.21
N LYS A 93 9.40 -10.25 -1.10
CA LYS A 93 8.17 -9.66 -1.68
C LYS A 93 6.88 -10.25 -1.10
N GLY A 94 6.96 -11.45 -0.51
CA GLY A 94 5.83 -12.11 0.17
C GLY A 94 5.18 -11.22 1.23
N ALA A 95 5.98 -10.47 1.99
CA ALA A 95 5.45 -9.53 2.99
C ALA A 95 4.61 -8.41 2.35
N ALA A 96 4.94 -7.99 1.12
CA ALA A 96 4.15 -6.97 0.42
C ALA A 96 2.80 -7.50 -0.09
N TYR A 97 2.72 -8.78 -0.47
CA TYR A 97 1.44 -9.43 -0.78
C TYR A 97 0.55 -9.56 0.46
N ALA A 98 1.14 -9.89 1.61
CA ALA A 98 0.42 -9.99 2.88
C ALA A 98 -0.25 -8.65 3.29
N CYS A 99 0.30 -7.52 2.84
CA CYS A 99 -0.30 -6.20 3.09
C CYS A 99 -1.61 -5.93 2.33
N ALA A 100 -2.01 -6.80 1.40
CA ALA A 100 -3.33 -6.72 0.79
C ALA A 100 -4.47 -6.93 1.81
N VAL A 101 -4.19 -7.62 2.92
CA VAL A 101 -5.13 -7.78 4.04
C VAL A 101 -5.00 -6.57 4.96
N PRO A 102 -6.06 -5.78 5.22
CA PRO A 102 -5.95 -4.48 5.90
C PRO A 102 -5.18 -4.52 7.22
N TYR A 103 -5.60 -5.38 8.16
CA TYR A 103 -4.99 -5.47 9.49
C TYR A 103 -3.53 -5.95 9.44
N LEU A 104 -3.26 -6.93 8.58
CA LEU A 104 -1.91 -7.47 8.40
C LEU A 104 -1.00 -6.44 7.73
N GLY A 105 -1.53 -5.68 6.77
CA GLY A 105 -0.84 -4.59 6.08
C GLY A 105 -0.48 -3.44 6.99
N THR A 106 -1.38 -3.05 7.89
CA THR A 106 -1.06 -2.05 8.93
C THR A 106 0.06 -2.56 9.83
N PHE A 107 -0.03 -3.80 10.33
CA PHE A 107 0.99 -4.38 11.19
C PHE A 107 2.36 -4.46 10.51
N ILE A 108 2.43 -5.00 9.30
CA ILE A 108 3.68 -5.09 8.52
C ILE A 108 4.25 -3.70 8.24
N SER A 109 3.40 -2.74 7.86
CA SER A 109 3.84 -1.37 7.62
C SER A 109 4.42 -0.73 8.88
N LEU A 110 3.82 -0.95 10.06
CA LEU A 110 4.39 -0.50 11.32
C LEU A 110 5.77 -1.12 11.58
N VAL A 111 5.93 -2.44 11.38
CA VAL A 111 7.24 -3.09 11.53
C VAL A 111 8.27 -2.50 10.57
N LEU A 112 7.91 -2.28 9.30
CA LEU A 112 8.80 -1.72 8.28
C LEU A 112 9.16 -0.25 8.51
N LEU A 113 8.33 0.51 9.25
CA LEU A 113 8.63 1.87 9.68
C LEU A 113 9.75 1.91 10.73
N PHE A 114 9.83 0.92 11.61
CA PHE A 114 10.83 0.90 12.69
C PHE A 114 12.08 0.10 12.33
N LYS A 115 11.97 -0.89 11.45
CA LYS A 115 13.09 -1.74 11.03
C LYS A 115 14.17 -0.93 10.30
N GLY A 116 15.44 -1.17 10.58
CA GLY A 116 16.55 -0.57 9.84
C GLY A 116 16.67 -1.11 8.41
N SER A 117 17.33 -0.36 7.53
CA SER A 117 17.73 -0.86 6.22
C SER A 117 18.93 -1.79 6.36
N GLU A 118 19.02 -2.86 5.56
CA GLU A 118 20.19 -3.72 5.56
C GLU A 118 21.39 -3.02 4.92
N PRO A 119 22.57 -3.05 5.58
CA PRO A 119 23.79 -2.46 5.03
C PRO A 119 24.28 -3.28 3.83
N GLY A 120 24.73 -2.58 2.77
CA GLY A 120 25.24 -3.22 1.56
C GLY A 120 24.20 -3.38 0.43
N PRO A 121 24.56 -4.02 -0.69
CA PRO A 121 23.65 -4.27 -1.82
C PRO A 121 22.51 -5.23 -1.43
N LEU A 122 21.43 -5.25 -2.22
CA LEU A 122 20.31 -6.16 -1.97
C LEU A 122 20.77 -7.62 -1.99
N ARG A 123 20.22 -8.45 -1.09
CA ARG A 123 20.51 -9.89 -1.09
C ARG A 123 20.12 -10.52 -2.43
N PRO A 124 20.86 -11.54 -2.92
CA PRO A 124 20.55 -12.19 -4.19
C PRO A 124 19.13 -12.76 -4.23
N ASP A 125 18.66 -13.43 -3.18
CA ASP A 125 17.28 -13.96 -3.08
C ASP A 125 16.18 -12.89 -3.09
N LEU A 126 16.55 -11.62 -2.90
CA LEU A 126 15.68 -10.46 -2.96
C LEU A 126 15.87 -9.66 -4.26
N ASN A 127 16.82 -10.07 -5.11
CA ASN A 127 17.10 -9.48 -6.40
C ASN A 127 16.25 -10.17 -7.47
N PRO A 128 15.40 -9.44 -8.20
CA PRO A 128 14.50 -10.03 -9.20
C PRO A 128 15.19 -10.59 -10.47
N GLU A 129 16.52 -10.52 -10.55
CA GLU A 129 17.33 -10.97 -11.70
C GLU A 129 18.18 -12.23 -11.41
N THR A 130 18.05 -12.81 -10.22
CA THR A 130 18.70 -14.08 -9.81
C THR A 130 17.65 -15.09 -9.41
#